data_AF-A0A942EPU9-F1
#
_entry.id   AF-A0A942EPU9-F1
#
_cell.length_a   1.000
_cell.length_b   1.000
_cell.length_c   1.000
_cell.angle_alpha   90.00
_cell.angle_beta   90.00
_cell.angle_gamma   90.00
#
_symmetry.space_group_name_H-M   'P 1'
#
loop_
_entity.id
_entity.type
_entity.pdbx_description
1 polymer ?
#
loop_
_entity_poly.entity_id
_entity_poly.type
_entity_poly.pdbx_seq_one_letter_code
_entity_poly.pdbx_strand_id
1 'polypeptide(L)' 'RHTAATLMLRLGVHPKIVQERLGHANIATTLDLYSHVTPGLQSEAAEKLDNLLQPTNQGNR' A
#
# COMPACT_ATOMS: atom_id res chain seq x y z
N ARG A 1 0.60 -16.62 11.32
CA ARG A 1 0.39 -16.20 9.91
C ARG A 1 -0.28 -14.83 9.84
N HIS A 2 -1.38 -14.60 10.57
CA HIS A 2 -2.07 -13.30 10.56
C HIS A 2 -1.24 -12.13 11.10
N THR A 3 -0.50 -12.30 12.21
CA THR A 3 0.37 -11.26 12.77
C THR A 3 1.44 -10.80 11.77
N ALA A 4 2.01 -11.73 11.00
CA ALA A 4 3.02 -11.43 9.99
C ALA A 4 2.42 -10.61 8.84
N ALA A 5 1.19 -10.91 8.42
CA ALA A 5 0.47 -10.17 7.40
C ALA A 5 0.19 -8.72 7.84
N THR A 6 -0.35 -8.54 9.05
CA THR A 6 -0.60 -7.23 9.65
C THR A 6 0.69 -6.41 9.76
N LEU A 7 1.80 -7.02 10.18
CA LEU A 7 3.07 -6.33 10.28
C LEU A 7 3.61 -5.90 8.90
N MET A 8 3.54 -6.78 7.90
CA MET A 8 3.96 -6.45 6.53
C MET A 8 3.12 -5.30 5.95
N LEU A 9 1.81 -5.31 6.15
CA LEU A 9 0.93 -4.22 5.69
C LEU A 9 1.22 -2.91 6.42
N ARG A 10 1.48 -2.95 7.73
CA ARG A 10 1.91 -1.76 8.50
C ARG A 10 3.26 -1.20 8.06
N LEU A 11 4.14 -2.06 7.54
CA LEU A 11 5.42 -1.65 6.96
C LEU A 11 5.28 -1.14 5.50
N GLY A 12 4.05 -0.99 4.99
CA GLY A 12 3.78 -0.49 3.64
C GLY A 12 4.02 -1.53 2.54
N VAL A 13 4.19 -2.81 2.89
CA VAL A 13 4.33 -3.87 1.89
C VAL A 13 3.03 -4.01 1.11
N HIS A 14 3.14 -4.00 -0.22
CA HIS A 14 1.97 -4.06 -1.08
C HIS A 14 1.13 -5.33 -0.81
N PRO A 15 -0.22 -5.23 -0.71
CA PRO A 15 -1.09 -6.35 -0.38
C PRO A 15 -0.95 -7.57 -1.31
N LYS A 16 -0.59 -7.35 -2.57
CA LYS A 16 -0.29 -8.42 -3.54
C LYS A 16 0.89 -9.30 -3.12
N ILE A 17 1.96 -8.69 -2.60
CA ILE A 17 3.16 -9.39 -2.13
C ILE A 17 2.82 -10.16 -0.84
N VAL A 18 2.02 -9.56 0.04
CA VAL A 18 1.53 -10.22 1.26
C VAL A 18 0.64 -11.41 0.91
N GLN A 19 -0.25 -11.27 -0.08
CA GLN A 19 -1.10 -12.36 -0.60
C GLN A 19 -0.27 -13.55 -1.09
N GLU A 20 0.71 -13.30 -1.96
CA GLU A 20 1.59 -14.35 -2.52
C GLU A 20 2.39 -15.05 -1.43
N ARG A 21 2.93 -14.31 -0.46
CA ARG A 21 3.70 -14.86 0.66
C ARG A 21 2.86 -15.72 1.61
N LEU A 22 1.57 -15.42 1.73
CA LEU A 22 0.63 -16.19 2.54
C LEU A 22 -0.01 -17.36 1.79
N GLY A 23 0.15 -17.41 0.46
CA GLY A 23 -0.46 -18.41 -0.41
C GLY A 23 -1.98 -18.25 -0.55
N HIS A 24 -2.51 -17.03 -0.36
CA HIS A 24 -3.94 -16.80 -0.58
C HIS A 24 -4.22 -16.83 -2.08
N ALA A 25 -5.16 -17.69 -2.52
CA ALA A 25 -5.55 -17.77 -3.92
C ALA A 25 -6.24 -16.47 -4.41
N ASN A 26 -6.93 -15.78 -3.50
CA ASN A 26 -7.66 -14.54 -3.79
C ASN A 26 -7.09 -13.37 -3.00
N ILE A 27 -6.79 -12.26 -3.69
CA ILE A 27 -6.35 -11.00 -3.07
C ILE A 27 -7.47 -10.34 -2.25
N ALA A 28 -8.73 -10.54 -2.62
CA ALA A 28 -9.89 -10.01 -1.90
C ALA A 28 -9.90 -10.49 -0.44
N THR A 29 -9.52 -11.75 -0.18
CA THR A 29 -9.41 -12.27 1.19
C THR A 29 -8.38 -11.49 2.03
N THR A 30 -7.26 -11.08 1.45
CA THR A 30 -6.24 -10.28 2.14
C THR A 30 -6.73 -8.84 2.31
N LEU A 31 -7.34 -8.25 1.29
CA LEU A 31 -7.83 -6.87 1.35
C LEU A 31 -9.01 -6.71 2.30
N ASP A 32 -9.99 -7.61 2.27
CA ASP A 32 -11.14 -7.57 3.18
C ASP A 32 -10.72 -7.78 4.63
N LEU A 33 -9.87 -8.78 4.89
CA LEU A 33 -9.43 -9.14 6.24
C LEU A 33 -8.50 -8.08 6.87
N TYR A 34 -7.73 -7.36 6.06
CA TYR A 34 -6.76 -6.37 6.53
C TYR A 34 -7.07 -4.92 6.13
N SER A 35 -8.26 -4.67 5.60
CA SER A 35 -8.77 -3.34 5.21
C SER A 35 -8.59 -2.29 6.32
N HIS A 36 -8.85 -2.67 7.56
CA HIS A 36 -8.70 -1.85 8.77
C HIS A 36 -7.25 -1.51 9.16
N VAL A 37 -6.27 -2.19 8.57
CA VAL A 37 -4.83 -1.97 8.80
C VAL A 37 -4.21 -1.07 7.73
N THR A 38 -4.94 -0.84 6.63
CA THR A 38 -4.58 0.07 5.53
C THR A 38 -5.41 1.37 5.46
N PRO A 39 -5.98 1.95 6.55
CA PRO A 39 -6.60 3.26 6.46
C PRO A 39 -5.52 4.28 6.09
N GLY A 40 -5.80 5.11 5.08
CA GLY A 40 -4.86 6.13 4.59
C GLY A 40 -4.01 5.73 3.39
N LEU A 41 -4.03 4.47 2.93
CA LEU A 41 -3.27 4.05 1.74
C LEU A 41 -3.69 4.81 0.47
N GLN A 42 -4.99 5.14 0.35
CA GLN A 42 -5.50 5.95 -0.76
C GLN A 42 -5.00 7.40 -0.68
N SER A 43 -4.97 7.98 0.52
CA SER A 43 -4.46 9.34 0.73
C SER A 43 -2.96 9.41 0.44
N GLU A 44 -2.17 8.44 0.90
CA GLU A 44 -0.74 8.35 0.60
C GLU A 44 -0.48 8.13 -0.90
N ALA A 45 -1.31 7.32 -1.57
CA ALA A 45 -1.22 7.13 -3.02
C ALA A 45 -1.55 8.42 -3.78
N ALA A 46 -2.58 9.16 -3.34
CA ALA A 46 -2.94 10.45 -3.90
C ALA A 46 -1.83 11.49 -3.70
N GLU A 47 -1.24 11.58 -2.50
CA GLU A 47 -0.12 12.48 -2.22
C GLU A 47 1.12 12.14 -3.06
N LYS A 48 1.44 10.85 -3.24
CA LYS A 48 2.55 10.44 -4.11
C LYS A 48 2.28 10.78 -5.57
N LEU A 49 1.04 10.63 -6.03
CA LEU A 49 0.63 11.00 -7.37
C LEU A 49 0.71 12.51 -7.57
N ASP A 50 0.21 13.30 -6.62
CA ASP A 50 0.30 14.77 -6.65
C ASP A 50 1.75 15.23 -6.69
N ASN A 51 2.65 14.64 -5.89
CA ASN A 51 4.07 14.96 -5.91
C ASN A 51 4.75 14.63 -7.25
N LEU A 52 4.28 13.59 -7.96
CA LEU A 52 4.82 13.22 -9.27
C LEU A 52 4.28 14.13 -10.39
N LEU A 53 3.03 14.58 -10.25
CA LEU A 53 2.35 15.44 -11.22
C LEU A 53 2.63 16.92 -11.02
N GLN A 54 3.14 17.32 -9.84
CA GLN A 54 3.63 18.68 -9.64
C GLN A 54 4.74 18.94 -10.65
N PRO A 55 4.58 19.94 -11.55
CA PRO A 55 5.65 20.28 -12.47
C PRO A 55 6.84 20.66 -11.62
N THR A 56 7.96 19.95 -11.81
CA THR A 56 9.24 20.33 -11.24
C THR A 56 9.55 21.72 -11.79
N ASN A 57 9.13 22.75 -11.05
CA ASN A 57 9.58 24.11 -11.26
C ASN A 57 11.02 24.16 -10.69
N GLN A 58 11.90 23.35 -11.29
CA GLN A 58 13.33 23.50 -11.15
C GLN A 58 13.66 24.80 -11.87
N GLY A 59 13.61 25.87 -11.09
CA GLY A 59 14.04 27.19 -11.48
C GLY A 59 15.44 27.08 -12.06
N ASN A 60 15.52 27.43 -13.34
CA ASN A 60 16.71 27.93 -13.99
C ASN A 60 17.31 29.05 -13.12
N ARG A 61 18.34 28.73 -12.32
CA ARG A 61 19.27 29.66 -11.69
C ARG A 61 20.66 29.02 -11.67
#